data_AF-A0A4S3TLX6-F1
#
_entry.id   AF-A0A4S3TLX6-F1
#
_cell.length_a   1.000
_cell.length_b   1.000
_cell.length_c   1.000
_cell.angle_alpha   90.00
_cell.angle_beta   90.00
_cell.angle_gamma   90.00
#
_symmetry.space_group_name_H-M   'P 1'
#
loop_
_entity.id
_entity.type
_entity.pdbx_description
1 polymer ?
#
loop_
_entity_poly.entity_id
_entity_poly.type
_entity_poly.pdbx_seq_one_letter_code
_entity_poly.pdbx_strand_id
1 'polypeptide(L)'
;MSTESISDRREHVRSISVTALSALLGVGAAFASVALTGDLGPAEAAGDTQALMLVVGAILAQFILYDFTGIYGDDEFGVKHYLFIVFMTFSFWFVTWGIFLTAEFQA
;
A
#
# COMPACT_ATOMS: atom_id res chain seq x y z
N MET A 1 19.24 -27.37 14.78
CA MET A 1 17.81 -27.42 15.11
C MET A 1 17.27 -26.15 15.79
N SER A 2 17.94 -25.53 16.78
CA SER A 2 17.46 -24.26 17.38
C SER A 2 17.57 -23.02 16.47
N THR A 3 18.42 -23.06 15.44
CA THR A 3 18.63 -21.92 14.51
C THR A 3 17.65 -21.91 13.35
N GLU A 4 17.17 -23.08 12.89
CA GLU A 4 16.14 -23.20 11.83
C GLU A 4 14.78 -22.65 12.27
N SER A 5 14.36 -22.90 13.52
CA SER A 5 13.08 -22.37 14.02
C SER A 5 13.09 -20.83 14.14
N ILE A 6 14.27 -20.25 14.39
CA ILE A 6 14.45 -18.80 14.47
C ILE A 6 14.44 -18.17 13.07
N SER A 7 15.05 -18.80 12.05
CA SER A 7 15.01 -18.29 10.67
C SER A 7 13.59 -18.32 10.09
N ASP A 8 12.87 -19.42 10.28
CA ASP A 8 11.51 -19.61 9.76
C ASP A 8 10.52 -18.56 10.31
N ARG A 9 10.63 -18.28 11.63
CA ARG A 9 9.82 -17.23 12.26
C ARG A 9 10.10 -15.83 11.70
N ARG A 10 11.36 -15.49 11.44
CA ARG A 10 11.71 -14.17 10.87
C ARG A 10 11.16 -14.00 9.47
N GLU A 11 11.27 -15.03 8.65
CA GLU A 11 10.71 -15.02 7.29
C GLU A 11 9.18 -14.86 7.31
N HIS A 12 8.51 -15.57 8.22
CA HIS A 12 7.07 -15.47 8.37
C HIS A 12 6.62 -14.07 8.81
N VAL A 13 7.28 -13.50 9.82
CA VAL A 13 6.99 -12.13 10.29
C VAL A 13 7.24 -11.11 9.18
N ARG A 14 8.35 -11.22 8.43
CA ARG A 14 8.63 -10.36 7.26
C ARG A 14 7.48 -10.40 6.26
N SER A 15 7.05 -11.59 5.86
CA SER A 15 5.97 -11.77 4.88
C SER A 15 4.65 -11.12 5.34
N ILE A 16 4.28 -11.34 6.61
CA ILE A 16 3.09 -10.72 7.21
C ILE A 16 3.23 -9.21 7.24
N SER A 17 4.36 -8.67 7.71
CA SER A 17 4.59 -7.23 7.83
C SER A 17 4.50 -6.53 6.47
N VAL A 18 5.14 -7.07 5.44
CA VAL A 18 5.10 -6.49 4.08
C VAL A 18 3.68 -6.50 3.52
N THR A 19 2.94 -7.60 3.72
CA THR A 19 1.55 -7.69 3.27
C THR A 19 0.65 -6.70 4.01
N ALA A 20 0.74 -6.66 5.34
CA ALA A 20 -0.08 -5.80 6.19
C ALA A 20 0.19 -4.31 5.92
N LEU A 21 1.47 -3.91 5.87
CA LEU A 21 1.84 -2.52 5.59
C LEU A 21 1.41 -2.09 4.19
N SER A 22 1.56 -2.97 3.19
CA SER A 22 1.15 -2.67 1.81
C SER A 22 -0.36 -2.49 1.68
N ALA A 23 -1.14 -3.35 2.35
CA ALA A 23 -2.60 -3.25 2.37
C ALA A 23 -3.08 -2.01 3.15
N LEU A 24 -2.55 -1.77 4.36
CA LEU A 24 -2.96 -0.65 5.21
C LEU A 24 -2.63 0.70 4.58
N LEU A 25 -1.49 0.84 3.90
CA LEU A 25 -1.17 2.07 3.17
C LEU A 25 -2.05 2.25 1.94
N GLY A 26 -2.46 1.18 1.25
CA GLY A 26 -3.45 1.27 0.18
C GLY A 26 -4.79 1.82 0.68
N VAL A 27 -5.27 1.30 1.82
CA VAL A 27 -6.49 1.80 2.47
C VAL A 27 -6.31 3.25 2.92
N GLY A 28 -5.20 3.58 3.59
CA GLY A 28 -4.89 4.95 4.03
C GLY A 28 -4.81 5.94 2.87
N ALA A 29 -4.23 5.53 1.73
CA ALA A 29 -4.23 6.32 0.51
C ALA A 29 -5.66 6.58 0.00
N ALA A 30 -6.58 5.62 0.12
CA ALA A 30 -7.96 5.82 -0.32
C ALA A 30 -8.67 6.87 0.55
N PHE A 31 -8.46 6.84 1.87
CA PHE A 31 -8.96 7.91 2.76
C PHE A 31 -8.37 9.27 2.41
N ALA A 32 -7.07 9.34 2.11
CA ALA A 32 -6.42 10.57 1.71
C ALA A 32 -6.96 11.09 0.36
N SER A 33 -7.26 10.19 -0.58
CA SER A 33 -7.95 10.55 -1.81
C SER A 33 -9.33 11.17 -1.51
N VAL A 34 -10.08 10.68 -0.50
CA VAL A 34 -11.43 11.21 -0.20
C VAL A 34 -11.28 12.64 0.32
N ALA A 35 -10.33 12.84 1.22
CA ALA A 35 -10.04 14.15 1.76
C ALA A 35 -9.61 15.16 0.69
N LEU A 36 -8.97 14.71 -0.39
CA LEU A 36 -8.56 15.57 -1.51
C LEU A 36 -9.69 15.90 -2.48
N THR A 37 -10.57 14.93 -2.78
CA THR A 37 -11.61 15.08 -3.80
C THR A 37 -13.02 15.22 -3.21
N GLY A 38 -13.15 15.44 -1.89
CA GLY A 38 -14.43 15.42 -1.18
C GLY A 38 -15.43 16.47 -1.66
N ASP A 39 -14.93 17.59 -2.19
CA ASP A 39 -15.75 18.67 -2.76
C ASP A 39 -16.27 18.37 -4.17
N LEU A 40 -15.78 17.31 -4.82
CA LEU A 40 -16.16 16.92 -6.18
C LEU A 40 -17.27 15.87 -6.16
N GLY A 41 -18.09 15.85 -7.21
CA GLY A 41 -19.04 14.76 -7.42
C GLY A 41 -18.31 13.43 -7.72
N PRO A 42 -18.89 12.25 -7.42
CA PRO A 42 -18.20 10.96 -7.56
C PRO A 42 -17.64 10.69 -8.96
N ALA A 43 -18.34 11.12 -10.02
CA ALA A 43 -17.89 10.94 -11.40
C ALA A 43 -16.64 11.77 -11.75
N GLU A 44 -16.52 12.96 -11.16
CA GLU A 44 -15.37 13.84 -11.36
C GLU A 44 -14.18 13.38 -10.51
N ALA A 45 -14.43 13.03 -9.24
CA ALA A 45 -13.44 12.44 -8.35
C ALA A 45 -12.85 11.13 -8.90
N ALA A 46 -13.64 10.29 -9.57
CA ALA A 46 -13.17 9.05 -10.20
C ALA A 46 -12.17 9.29 -11.34
N GLY A 47 -12.25 10.45 -12.01
CA GLY A 47 -11.35 10.84 -13.11
C GLY A 47 -10.11 11.60 -12.65
N ASP A 48 -9.97 11.89 -11.36
CA ASP A 48 -8.90 12.76 -10.86
C ASP A 48 -7.54 12.06 -10.84
N THR A 49 -6.61 12.58 -11.64
CA THR A 49 -5.22 12.14 -11.69
C THR A 49 -4.45 12.40 -10.39
N GLN A 50 -4.85 13.36 -9.56
CA GLN A 50 -4.21 13.65 -8.28
C GLN A 50 -4.33 12.48 -7.31
N ALA A 51 -5.49 11.82 -7.27
CA ALA A 51 -5.69 10.62 -6.47
C ALA A 51 -4.74 9.49 -6.90
N LEU A 52 -4.53 9.34 -8.21
CA LEU A 52 -3.56 8.37 -8.75
C LEU A 52 -2.11 8.74 -8.40
N MET A 53 -1.75 10.02 -8.49
CA MET A 53 -0.42 10.51 -8.11
C MET A 53 -0.14 10.29 -6.62
N LEU A 54 -1.15 10.39 -5.76
CA LEU A 54 -1.04 10.09 -4.33
C LEU A 54 -0.66 8.62 -4.09
N VAL A 55 -1.26 7.68 -4.82
CA VAL A 55 -0.92 6.25 -4.71
C VAL A 55 0.51 5.99 -5.16
N VAL A 56 0.93 6.61 -6.26
CA VAL A 56 2.32 6.53 -6.72
C VAL A 56 3.26 7.06 -5.64
N GLY A 57 2.94 8.20 -5.02
CA GLY A 57 3.70 8.74 -3.89
C GLY A 57 3.74 7.80 -2.68
N ALA A 58 2.61 7.17 -2.33
CA ALA A 58 2.53 6.20 -1.24
C ALA A 58 3.41 4.96 -1.51
N ILE A 59 3.41 4.46 -2.75
CA ILE A 59 4.27 3.35 -3.18
C ILE A 59 5.75 3.72 -3.05
N LEU A 60 6.15 4.91 -3.49
CA LEU A 60 7.54 5.36 -3.35
C LEU A 60 7.94 5.52 -1.88
N ALA A 61 7.03 6.04 -1.04
CA ALA A 61 7.25 6.12 0.40
C ALA A 61 7.43 4.74 1.04
N GLN A 62 6.71 3.72 0.57
CA GLN A 62 6.90 2.33 1.04
C GLN A 62 8.28 1.79 0.70
N PHE A 63 8.81 2.08 -0.48
CA PHE A 63 10.15 1.64 -0.84
C PHE A 63 11.19 2.23 0.11
N ILE A 64 11.07 3.52 0.43
CA ILE A 64 11.94 4.19 1.41
C ILE A 64 11.77 3.57 2.80
N LEU A 65 10.54 3.28 3.21
CA LEU A 65 10.25 2.69 4.53
C LEU A 65 10.83 1.27 4.65
N TYR A 66 10.70 0.43 3.63
CA TYR A 66 11.24 -0.93 3.67
C TYR A 66 12.77 -0.98 3.61
N ASP A 67 13.37 -0.05 2.87
CA ASP A 67 14.82 0.15 2.86
C ASP A 67 15.32 0.59 4.25
N PHE A 68 14.70 1.62 4.83
CA PHE A 68 15.09 2.15 6.13
C PHE A 68 14.89 1.17 7.30
N THR A 69 13.82 0.37 7.26
CA THR A 69 13.54 -0.62 8.31
C THR A 69 14.45 -1.84 8.24
N GLY A 70 15.21 -2.03 7.15
CA GLY A 70 16.11 -3.16 6.98
C GLY A 70 15.38 -4.51 7.07
N ILE A 71 14.09 -4.57 6.75
CA ILE A 71 13.25 -5.78 6.86
C ILE A 71 13.82 -6.95 6.05
N TYR A 72 14.60 -6.64 5.00
CA TYR A 72 15.27 -7.61 4.15
C TYR A 72 16.73 -7.89 4.59
N GLY A 73 17.31 -7.10 5.50
CA GLY A 73 18.67 -7.30 5.98
C GLY A 73 19.69 -7.34 4.84
N ASP A 74 20.46 -8.44 4.76
CA ASP A 74 21.43 -8.70 3.70
C ASP A 74 20.79 -9.33 2.44
N ASP A 75 19.50 -9.69 2.48
CA ASP A 75 18.81 -10.26 1.33
C ASP A 75 18.54 -9.19 0.26
N GLU A 76 18.81 -9.53 -1.00
CA GLU A 76 18.59 -8.61 -2.12
C GLU A 76 17.10 -8.37 -2.36
N PHE A 77 16.73 -7.09 -2.47
CA PHE A 77 15.36 -6.69 -2.76
C PHE A 77 15.06 -6.89 -4.25
N GLY A 78 14.57 -8.10 -4.58
CA GLY A 78 14.26 -8.46 -5.95
C GLY A 78 13.01 -7.78 -6.54
N VAL A 79 12.91 -7.80 -7.87
CA VAL A 79 11.79 -7.26 -8.67
C VAL A 79 10.40 -7.75 -8.18
N LYS A 80 10.31 -9.00 -7.72
CA LYS A 80 9.08 -9.57 -7.17
C LYS A 80 8.53 -8.73 -6.01
N HIS A 81 9.38 -8.19 -5.14
CA HIS A 81 8.95 -7.42 -3.98
C HIS A 81 8.38 -6.07 -4.38
N TYR A 82 9.04 -5.38 -5.33
CA TYR A 82 8.50 -4.16 -5.91
C TYR A 82 7.12 -4.39 -6.54
N LEU A 83 6.98 -5.42 -7.37
CA LEU A 83 5.71 -5.77 -8.00
C LEU A 83 4.62 -6.09 -6.97
N PHE A 84 4.97 -6.84 -5.92
CA PHE A 84 4.03 -7.18 -4.85
C PHE A 84 3.52 -5.92 -4.14
N ILE A 85 4.41 -5.03 -3.72
CA ILE A 85 4.03 -3.80 -3.00
C ILE A 85 3.16 -2.91 -3.88
N VAL A 86 3.60 -2.65 -5.12
CA VAL A 86 2.85 -1.85 -6.09
C VAL A 86 1.45 -2.43 -6.29
N PHE A 87 1.35 -3.72 -6.58
CA PHE A 87 0.08 -4.38 -6.84
C PHE A 87 -0.84 -4.36 -5.63
N MET A 88 -0.32 -4.71 -4.44
CA MET A 88 -1.12 -4.79 -3.22
C MET A 88 -1.63 -3.42 -2.80
N THR A 89 -0.78 -2.40 -2.79
CA THR A 89 -1.16 -1.05 -2.40
C THR A 89 -2.14 -0.44 -3.39
N PHE A 90 -1.90 -0.61 -4.69
CA PHE A 90 -2.84 -0.16 -5.72
C PHE A 90 -4.19 -0.88 -5.60
N SER A 91 -4.21 -2.19 -5.42
CA SER A 91 -5.45 -2.97 -5.37
C SER A 91 -6.33 -2.58 -4.16
N PHE A 92 -5.72 -2.45 -2.98
CA PHE A 92 -6.45 -2.03 -1.78
C PHE A 92 -6.94 -0.59 -1.89
N TRP A 93 -6.11 0.31 -2.41
CA TRP A 93 -6.55 1.67 -2.73
C TRP A 93 -7.74 1.65 -3.69
N PHE A 94 -7.64 0.98 -4.83
CA PHE A 94 -8.65 0.98 -5.88
C PHE A 94 -10.00 0.44 -5.39
N VAL A 95 -9.98 -0.67 -4.65
CA VAL A 95 -11.21 -1.27 -4.11
C VAL A 95 -11.82 -0.38 -3.03
N THR A 96 -11.04 0.11 -2.07
CA THR A 96 -11.56 0.99 -1.01
C THR A 96 -12.06 2.32 -1.58
N TRP A 97 -11.33 2.90 -2.53
CA TRP A 97 -11.72 4.12 -3.25
C TRP A 97 -13.03 3.93 -4.02
N GLY A 98 -13.12 2.85 -4.80
CA GLY A 98 -14.33 2.50 -5.53
C GLY A 98 -15.54 2.37 -4.60
N ILE A 99 -15.38 1.72 -3.44
CA ILE A 99 -16.44 1.61 -2.44
C ILE A 99 -16.93 3.00 -2.00
N PHE A 100 -16.02 3.92 -1.65
CA PHE A 100 -16.39 5.28 -1.24
C PHE A 100 -17.16 6.03 -2.33
N LEU A 101 -16.69 5.96 -3.58
CA LEU A 101 -17.34 6.61 -4.71
C LEU A 101 -18.75 6.05 -4.96
N THR A 102 -18.92 4.73 -4.86
CA THR A 102 -20.23 4.09 -5.05
C THR A 102 -21.19 4.27 -3.88
N ALA A 103 -20.64 4.46 -2.67
CA ALA A 103 -21.41 4.70 -1.46
C ALA A 103 -21.75 6.17 -1.25
N GLU A 104 -21.36 7.05 -2.20
CA GLU A 104 -21.48 8.51 -2.09
C GLU A 104 -20.89 9.06 -0.79
N PHE A 105 -19.80 8.44 -0.33
CA PHE A 105 -19.12 8.87 0.89
C PHE A 105 -18.41 10.20 0.64
N GLN A 106 -18.79 11.22 1.41
CA GLN A 106 -18.12 12.53 1.45
C GLN A 106 -17.48 12.72 2.83
N ALA A 107 -16.24 13.20 2.87
CA ALA A 107 -15.46 13.44 4.08
C ALA A 107 -15.74 14.81 4.71
#